data_AF-A0A4R7B9X2-F1
#
_entry.id   AF-A0A4R7B9X2-F1
#
_cell.length_a   1.000
_cell.length_b   1.000
_cell.length_c   1.000
_cell.angle_alpha   90.00
_cell.angle_beta   90.00
_cell.angle_gamma   90.00
#
_symmetry.space_group_name_H-M   'P 1'
#
loop_
_entity.id
_entity.type
_entity.pdbx_description
1 polymer ?
#
loop_
_entity_poly.entity_id
_entity_poly.type
_entity_poly.pdbx_seq_one_letter_code
_entity_poly.pdbx_strand_id
1 'polypeptide(L)'
;MAPDTLLHPREQLAQSVLRMLTAGLSSALTLFAPRRMGKTEFLVKDLMPLAENNGWRVFYYSFMGDDAGEIAKAFPIALQCQPMAQQNRGQDRRADQAANVADAATP
;
A
#
# COMPACT_ATOMS: atom_id res chain seq x y z
N MET A 1 3.43 20.96 6.70
CA MET A 1 3.74 20.50 5.33
C MET A 1 2.89 21.31 4.37
N ALA A 2 3.49 22.16 3.54
CA ALA A 2 2.74 22.92 2.55
C ALA A 2 2.20 21.96 1.48
N PRO A 3 0.94 22.10 1.04
CA PRO A 3 0.43 21.30 -0.07
C PRO A 3 1.20 21.66 -1.35
N ASP A 4 1.78 20.65 -2.00
CA ASP A 4 2.44 20.78 -3.29
C ASP A 4 1.41 21.28 -4.31
N THR A 5 1.45 22.58 -4.63
CA THR A 5 0.40 23.31 -5.35
C THR A 5 0.26 22.83 -6.81
N LEU A 6 1.20 22.02 -7.30
CA LEU A 6 1.19 21.43 -8.64
C LEU A 6 0.59 20.01 -8.69
N LEU A 7 0.17 19.46 -7.54
CA LEU A 7 -0.48 18.16 -7.50
C LEU A 7 -1.90 18.26 -8.07
N HIS A 8 -2.18 17.46 -9.10
CA HIS A 8 -3.53 17.26 -9.62
C HIS A 8 -4.07 15.90 -9.13
N PRO A 9 -4.67 15.83 -7.93
CA PRO A 9 -5.10 14.57 -7.35
C PRO A 9 -6.21 13.93 -8.19
N ARG A 10 -6.06 12.63 -8.49
CA ARG A 10 -7.03 11.85 -9.25
C ARG A 10 -7.57 10.68 -8.43
N GLU A 11 -8.02 10.97 -7.22
CA GLU A 11 -8.46 9.97 -6.24
C GLU A 11 -9.59 9.08 -6.76
N GLN A 12 -10.59 9.66 -7.43
CA GLN A 12 -11.71 8.87 -7.99
C GLN A 12 -11.23 7.85 -9.03
N LEU A 13 -10.27 8.23 -9.88
CA LEU A 13 -9.69 7.33 -10.86
C LEU A 13 -8.88 6.22 -10.19
N ALA A 14 -8.08 6.55 -9.17
CA ALA A 14 -7.32 5.57 -8.41
C ALA A 14 -8.24 4.56 -7.71
N GLN A 15 -9.37 5.02 -7.13
CA GLN A 15 -10.37 4.16 -6.53
C GLN A 15 -11.02 3.23 -7.55
N SER A 16 -11.41 3.73 -8.72
CA SER A 16 -11.97 2.88 -9.78
C SER A 16 -10.98 1.82 -10.25
N VAL A 17 -9.71 2.19 -10.44
CA VAL A 17 -8.63 1.27 -10.81
C VAL A 17 -8.45 0.19 -9.73
N LEU A 18 -8.30 0.59 -8.47
CA LEU A 18 -8.11 -0.34 -7.37
C LEU A 18 -9.31 -1.28 -7.21
N ARG A 19 -10.55 -0.76 -7.30
CA ARG A 19 -11.76 -1.60 -7.24
C ARG A 19 -11.80 -2.65 -8.34
N MET A 20 -11.38 -2.31 -9.55
CA MET A 20 -11.33 -3.26 -10.66
C MET A 20 -10.30 -4.37 -10.42
N LEU A 21 -9.13 -4.02 -9.87
CA LEU A 21 -8.10 -4.97 -9.47
C LEU A 21 -8.57 -5.87 -8.30
N THR A 22 -9.18 -5.28 -7.27
CA THR A 22 -9.71 -6.02 -6.10
C THR A 22 -10.85 -6.96 -6.46
N ALA A 23 -11.73 -6.56 -7.38
CA ALA A 23 -12.84 -7.38 -7.84
C ALA A 23 -12.38 -8.55 -8.75
N GLY A 24 -11.10 -8.63 -9.11
CA GLY A 24 -10.58 -9.64 -10.03
C GLY A 24 -11.06 -9.47 -11.48
N LEU A 25 -11.65 -8.32 -11.80
CA LEU A 25 -12.09 -8.00 -13.17
C LEU A 25 -10.91 -7.82 -14.13
N SER A 26 -9.76 -7.40 -13.58
CA SER A 26 -8.48 -7.38 -14.29
C SER A 26 -7.33 -7.67 -13.34
N SER A 27 -6.33 -8.39 -13.81
CA SER A 27 -5.06 -8.62 -13.10
C SER A 27 -3.96 -7.62 -13.50
N ALA A 28 -4.12 -6.92 -14.62
CA ALA A 28 -3.10 -6.04 -15.19
C ALA A 28 -3.73 -4.88 -15.95
N LEU A 29 -3.11 -3.70 -15.85
CA LEU A 29 -3.58 -2.50 -16.55
C LEU A 29 -2.42 -1.78 -17.20
N THR A 30 -2.67 -1.25 -18.40
CA THR A 30 -1.72 -0.42 -19.14
C THR A 30 -2.26 0.99 -19.24
N LEU A 31 -1.47 1.97 -18.79
CA LEU A 31 -1.84 3.39 -18.82
C LEU A 31 -1.24 4.07 -20.05
N PHE A 32 -2.10 4.50 -20.98
CA PHE A 32 -1.71 5.28 -22.16
C PHE A 32 -2.03 6.76 -21.99
N ALA A 33 -1.09 7.63 -22.37
CA ALA A 33 -1.32 9.07 -22.56
C ALA A 33 -0.06 9.74 -23.17
N PRO A 34 -0.13 11.00 -23.62
CA PRO A 34 1.06 11.78 -24.01
C PRO A 34 2.12 11.95 -22.90
N ARG A 35 3.32 12.41 -23.27
CA ARG A 35 4.43 12.69 -22.32
C ARG A 35 4.01 13.83 -21.37
N ARG A 36 4.50 13.80 -20.13
CA ARG A 36 4.22 14.80 -19.07
C ARG A 36 2.74 14.94 -18.64
N MET A 37 1.89 13.95 -18.94
CA MET A 37 0.49 13.93 -18.48
C MET A 37 0.28 13.42 -17.04
N GLY A 38 1.37 13.26 -16.27
CA GLY A 38 1.29 12.83 -14.87
C GLY A 38 0.91 11.36 -14.65
N LYS A 39 1.31 10.45 -15.56
CA LYS A 39 1.10 8.99 -15.37
C LYS A 39 1.89 8.44 -14.19
N THR A 40 3.18 8.77 -14.12
CA THR A 40 4.04 8.38 -12.99
C THR A 40 3.54 9.00 -11.70
N GLU A 41 3.13 10.27 -11.75
CA GLU A 41 2.58 10.96 -10.59
C GLU A 41 1.29 10.30 -10.08
N PHE A 42 0.38 9.92 -10.99
CA PHE A 42 -0.82 9.16 -10.63
C PHE A 42 -0.48 7.83 -9.94
N LEU A 43 0.49 7.07 -10.46
CA LEU A 43 0.88 5.79 -9.84
C LEU A 43 1.46 5.99 -8.43
N VAL A 44 2.35 6.96 -8.25
CA VAL A 44 3.11 7.14 -7.01
C VAL A 44 2.34 7.92 -5.96
N LYS A 45 1.63 8.99 -6.35
CA LYS A 45 0.97 9.91 -5.40
C LYS A 45 -0.50 9.58 -5.16
N ASP A 46 -1.20 8.98 -6.13
CA ASP A 46 -2.63 8.65 -5.98
C ASP A 46 -2.84 7.16 -5.69
N LEU A 47 -2.36 6.28 -6.58
CA LEU A 47 -2.71 4.86 -6.55
C LEU A 47 -1.96 4.07 -5.47
N MET A 48 -0.64 4.27 -5.35
CA MET A 48 0.20 3.58 -4.37
C MET A 48 -0.27 3.81 -2.91
N PRO A 49 -0.42 5.05 -2.41
CA PRO A 49 -0.87 5.25 -1.04
C PRO A 49 -2.29 4.74 -0.82
N LEU A 50 -3.18 4.82 -1.82
CA LEU A 50 -4.51 4.26 -1.73
C LEU A 50 -4.47 2.73 -1.58
N ALA A 51 -3.64 2.05 -2.37
CA ALA A 51 -3.49 0.60 -2.32
C ALA A 51 -2.88 0.14 -0.99
N GLU A 52 -1.82 0.80 -0.51
CA GLU A 52 -1.21 0.53 0.80
C GLU A 52 -2.22 0.68 1.94
N ASN A 53 -3.03 1.74 1.93
CA ASN A 53 -4.09 1.96 2.91
C ASN A 53 -5.20 0.89 2.85
N ASN A 54 -5.39 0.24 1.70
CA ASN A 54 -6.30 -0.90 1.53
C ASN A 54 -5.64 -2.26 1.86
N GLY A 55 -4.42 -2.27 2.42
CA GLY A 55 -3.70 -3.48 2.82
C GLY A 55 -2.98 -4.20 1.69
N TRP A 56 -2.84 -3.58 0.52
CA TRP A 56 -2.11 -4.15 -0.60
C TRP A 56 -0.60 -3.98 -0.42
N ARG A 57 0.15 -4.95 -0.93
CA ARG A 57 1.59 -4.79 -1.15
C ARG A 57 1.81 -4.15 -2.50
N VAL A 58 2.44 -3.00 -2.49
CA VAL A 58 2.76 -2.27 -3.70
C VAL A 58 4.27 -2.30 -3.92
N PHE A 59 4.68 -2.69 -5.12
CA PHE A 59 6.07 -2.60 -5.54
C PHE A 59 6.12 -1.74 -6.80
N TYR A 60 6.88 -0.65 -6.74
CA TYR A 60 7.08 0.24 -7.88
C TYR A 60 8.46 0.01 -8.49
N TYR A 61 8.49 -0.20 -9.80
CA TYR A 61 9.71 -0.37 -10.57
C TYR A 61 9.72 0.60 -11.74
N SER A 62 10.81 1.35 -11.87
CA SER A 62 11.08 2.19 -13.03
C SER A 62 12.18 1.54 -13.87
N PHE A 63 11.91 1.30 -15.14
CA PHE A 63 12.89 0.77 -16.09
C PHE A 63 13.60 1.89 -16.89
N MET A 64 13.45 3.14 -16.45
CA MET A 64 14.05 4.31 -17.08
C MET A 64 15.29 4.70 -16.29
N GLY A 65 16.44 4.07 -16.56
CA GLY A 65 17.72 4.34 -15.92
C GLY A 65 18.75 3.24 -16.21
N ASP A 66 20.01 3.50 -15.89
CA ASP A 66 21.13 2.56 -16.14
C ASP A 66 21.00 1.27 -15.29
N ASP A 67 20.29 1.36 -14.16
CA ASP A 67 20.06 0.24 -13.23
C ASP A 67 18.92 -0.70 -13.64
N ALA A 68 18.30 -0.49 -14.81
CA ALA A 68 17.14 -1.26 -15.25
C ALA A 68 17.41 -2.79 -15.27
N GLY A 69 18.65 -3.20 -15.56
CA GLY A 69 19.07 -4.60 -15.55
C GLY A 69 19.07 -5.23 -14.15
N GLU A 70 19.43 -4.47 -13.11
CA GLU A 70 19.40 -4.94 -11.72
C GLU A 70 17.98 -4.94 -11.16
N ILE A 71 17.18 -3.94 -11.53
CA ILE A 71 15.76 -3.85 -11.16
C ILE A 71 14.97 -5.06 -11.69
N ALA A 72 15.24 -5.48 -12.92
CA ALA A 72 14.60 -6.66 -13.52
C ALA A 72 14.88 -7.95 -12.74
N LYS A 73 16.05 -8.07 -12.09
CA LYS A 73 16.41 -9.22 -11.24
C LYS A 73 15.74 -9.16 -9.88
N ALA A 74 15.57 -7.96 -9.31
CA ALA A 74 14.95 -7.76 -8.01
C ALA A 74 13.43 -8.02 -8.02
N PHE A 75 12.77 -7.77 -9.14
CA PHE A 75 11.32 -7.97 -9.32
C PHE A 75 10.81 -9.38 -8.92
N PRO A 76 11.32 -10.48 -9.50
CA PRO A 76 10.83 -11.83 -9.17
C PRO A 76 11.12 -12.22 -7.71
N ILE A 77 12.22 -11.73 -7.12
CA ILE A 77 12.58 -12.01 -5.73
C ILE A 77 11.55 -11.38 -4.78
N ALA A 78 11.16 -10.13 -5.05
CA ALA A 78 10.16 -9.43 -4.24
C ALA A 78 8.78 -10.11 -4.29
N LEU A 79 8.40 -10.71 -5.43
CA LEU A 79 7.17 -11.50 -5.56
C LEU A 79 7.21 -12.81 -4.78
N GLN A 80 8.38 -13.47 -4.72
CA GLN A 80 8.57 -14.73 -4.02
C GLN A 80 8.67 -14.57 -2.51
N CYS A 81 9.10 -13.40 -2.03
CA CYS A 81 9.05 -13.01 -0.63
C CYS A 81 7.60 -12.80 -0.17
N GLN A 82 6.85 -13.90 -0.05
CA GLN A 82 5.61 -13.92 0.70
C GLN A 82 5.91 -13.44 2.13
N PRO A 83 5.11 -12.53 2.69
CA PRO A 83 5.22 -12.29 4.11
C PRO A 83 4.76 -13.50 4.90
N MET A 84 5.52 -13.80 5.93
CA MET A 84 4.95 -14.39 7.13
C MET A 84 3.74 -13.54 7.53
N ALA A 85 2.56 -14.17 7.57
CA ALA A 85 1.33 -13.56 8.02
C ALA A 85 1.60 -12.72 9.28
N GLN A 86 1.01 -11.53 9.31
CA GLN A 86 1.03 -10.63 10.45
C GLN A 86 0.17 -11.25 11.57
N GLN A 87 0.70 -12.31 12.15
CA GLN A 87 0.12 -13.05 13.26
C GLN A 87 0.51 -12.28 14.52
N ASN A 88 -0.50 -11.90 15.29
CA ASN A 88 -0.42 -11.21 16.58
C ASN A 88 -0.36 -9.67 16.51
N ARG A 89 -1.53 -9.06 16.27
CA ARG A 89 -1.84 -7.73 16.82
C ARG A 89 -3.04 -7.72 17.78
N GLY A 90 -3.37 -8.88 18.36
CA GLY A 90 -4.60 -9.08 19.13
C GLY A 90 -4.49 -9.92 20.41
N GLN A 91 -3.31 -10.13 21.00
CA GLN A 91 -3.17 -10.90 22.25
C GLN A 91 -2.73 -10.10 23.49
N ASP A 92 -2.40 -8.82 23.39
CA ASP A 92 -1.95 -8.02 24.56
C ASP A 92 -3.06 -7.25 25.30
N ARG A 93 -4.35 -7.57 25.08
CA ARG A 93 -5.46 -6.98 25.87
C ARG A 93 -5.88 -7.80 27.11
N ARG A 94 -5.11 -8.81 27.51
CA ARG A 94 -5.43 -9.64 28.70
C ARG A 94 -4.51 -9.43 29.90
N ALA A 95 -3.41 -8.67 29.77
CA ALA A 95 -2.52 -8.39 30.90
C ALA A 95 -3.02 -7.25 31.81
N ASP A 96 -3.78 -6.28 31.28
CA ASP A 96 -4.18 -5.09 32.05
C ASP A 96 -5.46 -5.29 32.91
N GLN A 97 -6.21 -6.37 32.73
CA GLN A 97 -7.49 -6.57 33.43
C GLN A 97 -7.36 -7.27 34.80
N ALA A 98 -6.16 -7.73 35.18
CA ALA A 98 -5.93 -8.42 36.46
C ALA A 98 -5.61 -7.46 37.64
N ALA A 99 -5.40 -6.17 37.40
CA ALA A 99 -4.98 -5.22 38.43
C ALA A 99 -6.13 -4.53 39.18
N ASN A 100 -7.40 -4.68 38.75
CA ASN A 100 -8.51 -3.88 39.30
C ASN A 100 -9.56 -4.67 40.12
N VAL A 101 -9.22 -5.86 40.63
CA VAL A 101 -10.16 -6.70 41.43
C VAL A 101 -9.69 -6.88 42.88
N ALA A 102 -8.56 -6.29 43.28
CA ALA A 102 -7.98 -6.53 44.61
C ALA A 102 -8.26 -5.44 45.68
N ASP A 103 -9.11 -4.44 45.40
CA ASP A 103 -9.39 -3.34 46.34
C ASP A 103 -10.87 -3.25 46.79
N ALA A 104 -11.58 -4.38 46.76
CA ALA A 104 -12.98 -4.45 47.17
C ALA A 104 -13.27 -5.67 48.06
N ALA A 105 -12.45 -5.88 49.09
CA ALA A 105 -12.80 -6.75 50.20
C ALA A 105 -11.86 -6.52 51.38
N THR A 106 -12.30 -5.76 52.38
CA THR A 106 -12.18 -6.05 53.84
C THR A 106 -12.91 -4.91 54.60
N PRO A 107 -13.71 -5.23 55.63
CA PRO A 107 -14.66 -4.33 56.31
C PRO A 107 -14.07 -3.21 57.17
#